data_AF-A0A0R1QH58-F1
#
_entry.id   AF-A0A0R1QH58-F1
#
_cell.length_a   1.000
_cell.length_b   1.000
_cell.length_c   1.000
_cell.angle_alpha   90.00
_cell.angle_beta   90.00
_cell.angle_gamma   90.00
#
_symmetry.space_group_name_H-M   'P 1'
#
loop_
_entity.id
_entity.type
_entity.pdbx_description
1 polymer ?
#
loop_
_entity_poly.entity_id
_entity_poly.type
_entity_poly.pdbx_seq_one_letter_code
_entity_poly.pdbx_strand_id
1 'polypeptide(L)'
;MKKVWLYLSGVAVALLAVLAFSTQNVSASGTFKVGMEAGYAPFNWTQSDSSNGAVKIQGSSDYANGYDVQMAKKVAKAIGKKVVVVKTSWDGLQPALTSGKIDAIIAGMSPTAERRKAIDFTSTYYASKLTVVVRRDSKYAKAKAINDFKGAKITAQLSTFHYQAIKQMKGVIKEEAMNNFPAMRVALESGTIDGYVSEVPEGITAQNANPNLTYLKFSKANGFKTNPEDVDLAIGLRKNDPDKAKINEELAKIPTKTRDQMMNDAVANQPSTSEGGNWFMQILKQYGPMLLRGTGMTLLISLVGTIVGFVIGLLVGIVRTIPKPKTKGKRGLQWFINWLLAVYIEVFRGTPMIVQAAVLYYGAAQAFGLNMNKTMAALVIVSINTGAYISEIIRGGIISVDEGQFEAAHALGFTHLQTMMKVVLPQAIRNSLPAVTNEFIVNIKDTSVLSVISVSELFFSAETVAGQNFQFFHTYLIVCGIYLILTFTISRLFRLIEKHIDGPKNYNVMSNQMQAVDASKEANN
;
A
#
# COMPACT_ATOMS: atom_id res chain seq x y z
N MET A 1 -29.86 4.45 -24.80
CA MET A 1 -28.87 5.31 -24.10
C MET A 1 -29.40 6.00 -22.83
N LYS A 2 -30.63 6.57 -22.78
CA LYS A 2 -31.18 7.22 -21.56
C LYS A 2 -31.25 6.33 -20.30
N LYS A 3 -31.63 5.05 -20.44
CA LYS A 3 -31.73 4.12 -19.28
C LYS A 3 -30.36 3.79 -18.67
N VAL A 4 -29.33 3.64 -19.49
CA VAL A 4 -27.95 3.33 -19.05
C VAL A 4 -27.36 4.47 -18.21
N TRP A 5 -27.65 5.73 -18.57
CA TRP A 5 -27.22 6.91 -17.81
C TRP A 5 -27.89 7.04 -16.44
N LEU A 6 -29.18 6.73 -16.32
CA LEU A 6 -29.87 6.71 -15.03
C LEU A 6 -29.31 5.62 -14.10
N TYR A 7 -28.98 4.45 -14.64
CA TYR A 7 -28.36 3.37 -13.87
C TYR A 7 -26.91 3.70 -13.46
N LEU A 8 -26.09 4.27 -14.35
CA LEU A 8 -24.71 4.67 -14.01
C LEU A 8 -24.67 5.83 -13.01
N SER A 9 -25.58 6.80 -13.13
CA SER A 9 -25.72 7.91 -12.18
C SER A 9 -26.22 7.43 -10.82
N GLY A 10 -27.19 6.50 -10.80
CA GLY A 10 -27.72 5.91 -9.57
C GLY A 10 -26.69 5.05 -8.84
N VAL A 11 -25.88 4.27 -9.56
CA VAL A 11 -24.78 3.47 -8.99
C VAL A 11 -23.64 4.37 -8.51
N ALA A 12 -23.31 5.45 -9.22
CA ALA A 12 -22.30 6.42 -8.80
C ALA A 12 -22.71 7.21 -7.55
N VAL A 13 -23.97 7.63 -7.45
CA VAL A 13 -24.52 8.30 -6.26
C VAL A 13 -24.62 7.33 -5.09
N ALA A 14 -24.96 6.06 -5.32
CA ALA A 14 -24.91 5.01 -4.29
C ALA A 14 -23.47 4.74 -3.82
N LEU A 15 -22.48 4.72 -4.73
CA LEU A 15 -21.06 4.56 -4.38
C LEU A 15 -20.48 5.77 -3.63
N LEU A 16 -20.87 7.00 -4.02
CA LEU A 16 -20.53 8.23 -3.29
C LEU A 16 -21.20 8.29 -1.91
N ALA A 17 -22.43 7.79 -1.77
CA ALA A 17 -23.11 7.66 -0.48
C ALA A 17 -22.48 6.56 0.40
N VAL A 18 -21.98 5.46 -0.18
CA VAL A 18 -21.20 4.44 0.51
C VAL A 18 -19.84 4.98 0.96
N LEU A 19 -19.23 5.91 0.21
CA LEU A 19 -18.04 6.64 0.63
C LEU A 19 -18.31 7.67 1.76
N ALA A 20 -19.55 8.16 1.88
CA ALA A 20 -19.93 9.11 2.93
C ALA A 20 -20.40 8.42 4.25
N PHE A 21 -20.70 7.12 4.23
CA PHE A 21 -21.22 6.38 5.38
C PHE A 21 -20.38 5.13 5.69
N SER A 22 -19.21 5.33 6.30
CA SER A 22 -18.64 4.32 7.22
C SER A 22 -17.66 4.94 8.21
N THR A 23 -18.03 6.04 8.86
CA THR A 23 -17.46 6.36 10.17
C THR A 23 -18.09 5.44 11.20
N GLN A 24 -17.82 4.13 11.11
CA GLN A 24 -17.96 3.32 12.30
C GLN A 24 -16.82 3.72 13.23
N ASN A 25 -17.17 4.44 14.29
CA ASN A 25 -16.36 4.55 15.49
C ASN A 25 -16.17 3.15 16.08
N VAL A 26 -15.28 2.34 15.50
CA VAL A 26 -14.88 1.06 16.07
C VAL A 26 -13.78 1.32 17.12
N SER A 27 -14.18 2.01 18.18
CA SER A 27 -13.67 1.70 19.51
C SER A 27 -14.49 0.51 20.01
N ALA A 28 -14.23 -0.68 19.45
CA ALA A 28 -14.80 -1.90 20.01
C ALA A 28 -14.04 -2.17 21.31
N SER A 29 -14.66 -1.82 22.44
CA SER A 29 -14.09 -1.86 23.80
C SER A 29 -13.56 -3.23 24.25
N GLY A 30 -13.75 -4.28 23.45
CA GLY A 30 -13.29 -5.65 23.72
C GLY A 30 -12.11 -6.16 22.86
N THR A 31 -11.51 -5.33 22.01
CA THR A 31 -10.38 -5.74 21.14
C THR A 31 -9.09 -5.01 21.49
N PHE A 32 -7.96 -5.71 21.35
CA PHE A 32 -6.60 -5.16 21.48
C PHE A 32 -5.93 -5.22 20.11
N LYS A 33 -5.87 -4.06 19.43
CA LYS A 33 -5.32 -3.94 18.08
C LYS A 33 -3.80 -3.87 18.17
N VAL A 34 -3.11 -4.92 17.73
CA VAL A 34 -1.65 -5.01 17.80
C VAL A 34 -1.05 -4.81 16.42
N GLY A 35 -0.21 -3.79 16.29
CA GLY A 35 0.55 -3.51 15.07
C GLY A 35 1.82 -4.36 14.99
N MET A 36 2.01 -5.01 13.84
CA MET A 36 3.22 -5.75 13.46
C MET A 36 3.30 -5.95 11.95
N GLU A 37 4.47 -6.25 11.40
CA GLU A 37 4.66 -6.41 9.95
C GLU A 37 4.05 -7.70 9.41
N ALA A 38 3.95 -8.73 10.23
CA ALA A 38 3.57 -10.10 9.84
C ALA A 38 4.42 -10.62 8.66
N GLY A 39 5.69 -10.23 8.64
CA GLY A 39 6.70 -10.60 7.63
C GLY A 39 8.12 -10.70 8.22
N TYR A 40 8.24 -10.75 9.54
CA TYR A 40 9.48 -10.81 10.30
C TYR A 40 9.54 -12.11 11.14
N ALA A 41 9.68 -13.25 10.48
CA ALA A 41 9.85 -14.53 11.16
C ALA A 41 11.22 -14.57 11.90
N PRO A 42 11.32 -15.15 13.11
CA PRO A 42 10.32 -15.96 13.82
C PRO A 42 9.39 -15.12 14.73
N PHE A 43 9.56 -13.80 14.76
CA PHE A 43 8.82 -12.91 15.65
C PHE A 43 7.36 -12.77 15.23
N ASN A 44 7.10 -12.48 13.96
CA ASN A 44 5.75 -12.40 13.42
C ASN A 44 5.74 -12.69 11.91
N TRP A 45 4.89 -13.61 11.44
CA TRP A 45 4.70 -13.90 10.01
C TRP A 45 3.22 -14.07 9.68
N THR A 46 2.88 -14.06 8.40
CA THR A 46 1.54 -14.31 7.86
C THR A 46 1.42 -15.78 7.42
N GLN A 47 0.31 -16.44 7.72
CA GLN A 47 -0.03 -17.78 7.25
C GLN A 47 -1.50 -17.85 6.84
N SER A 48 -1.88 -18.85 6.04
CA SER A 48 -3.21 -18.96 5.45
C SER A 48 -4.26 -19.58 6.38
N ASP A 49 -3.85 -20.17 7.50
CA ASP A 49 -4.70 -20.90 8.44
C ASP A 49 -4.49 -20.46 9.90
N SER A 50 -5.37 -20.92 10.78
CA SER A 50 -5.33 -20.61 12.22
C SER A 50 -4.48 -21.59 13.05
N SER A 51 -3.63 -22.40 12.42
CA SER A 51 -2.78 -23.39 13.11
C SER A 51 -1.79 -22.72 14.07
N ASN A 52 -1.22 -23.51 15.00
CA ASN A 52 -0.17 -23.05 15.93
C ASN A 52 -0.54 -21.77 16.71
N GLY A 53 -1.84 -21.58 16.96
CA GLY A 53 -2.35 -20.46 17.74
C GLY A 53 -2.29 -19.11 17.03
N ALA A 54 -2.30 -19.07 15.69
CA ALA A 54 -2.31 -17.86 14.89
C ALA A 54 -3.56 -17.00 15.14
N VAL A 55 -3.43 -15.68 14.93
CA VAL A 55 -4.47 -14.67 15.17
C VAL A 55 -4.86 -14.02 13.85
N LYS A 56 -6.17 -13.80 13.64
CA LYS A 56 -6.66 -13.21 12.39
C LYS A 56 -6.11 -11.80 12.15
N ILE A 57 -5.66 -11.55 10.92
CA ILE A 57 -5.24 -10.22 10.47
C ILE A 57 -6.48 -9.41 10.09
N GLN A 58 -6.59 -8.19 10.63
CA GLN A 58 -7.71 -7.29 10.36
C GLN A 58 -7.80 -6.98 8.86
N GLY A 59 -8.99 -7.16 8.28
CA GLY A 59 -9.23 -6.88 6.87
C GLY A 59 -8.64 -7.91 5.91
N SER A 60 -8.07 -9.02 6.42
CA SER A 60 -7.60 -10.15 5.62
C SER A 60 -8.30 -11.46 6.03
N SER A 61 -8.21 -12.44 5.14
CA SER A 61 -8.53 -13.85 5.43
C SER A 61 -7.32 -14.63 5.93
N ASP A 62 -6.15 -14.00 5.99
CA ASP A 62 -4.92 -14.57 6.53
C ASP A 62 -4.81 -14.37 8.06
N TYR A 63 -3.87 -15.10 8.65
CA TYR A 63 -3.59 -15.10 10.08
C TYR A 63 -2.12 -14.72 10.30
N ALA A 64 -1.84 -14.03 11.40
CA ALA A 64 -0.50 -13.77 11.87
C ALA A 64 -0.11 -14.78 12.95
N ASN A 65 1.13 -15.25 12.94
CA ASN A 65 1.68 -16.12 13.96
C ASN A 65 3.13 -15.72 14.30
N GLY A 66 3.70 -16.33 15.33
CA GLY A 66 5.06 -16.10 15.79
C GLY A 66 5.13 -15.64 17.24
N TYR A 67 6.36 -15.44 17.71
CA TYR A 67 6.65 -15.11 19.10
C TYR A 67 5.88 -13.86 19.59
N ASP A 68 5.87 -12.80 18.79
CA ASP A 68 5.16 -11.54 19.09
C ASP A 68 3.64 -11.76 19.18
N VAL A 69 3.08 -12.62 18.33
CA VAL A 69 1.65 -12.95 18.33
C VAL A 69 1.28 -13.73 19.60
N GLN A 70 2.11 -14.70 20.00
CA GLN A 70 1.87 -15.42 21.24
C GLN A 70 2.02 -14.51 22.47
N MET A 71 2.94 -13.54 22.41
CA MET A 71 3.06 -12.52 23.46
C MET A 71 1.85 -11.59 23.51
N ALA A 72 1.37 -11.13 22.34
CA ALA A 72 0.15 -10.35 22.21
C ALA A 72 -1.06 -11.05 22.85
N LYS A 73 -1.19 -12.37 22.65
CA LYS A 73 -2.27 -13.18 23.24
C LYS A 73 -2.21 -13.22 24.76
N LYS A 74 -1.01 -13.41 25.34
CA LYS A 74 -0.84 -13.40 26.81
C LYS A 74 -1.19 -12.05 27.40
N VAL A 75 -0.68 -10.98 26.80
CA VAL A 75 -0.93 -9.60 27.23
C VAL A 75 -2.41 -9.22 27.09
N ALA A 76 -3.04 -9.53 25.97
CA ALA A 76 -4.45 -9.25 25.73
C ALA A 76 -5.36 -9.97 26.73
N LYS A 77 -5.03 -11.23 27.07
CA LYS A 77 -5.76 -11.99 28.09
C LYS A 77 -5.70 -11.29 29.45
N ALA A 78 -4.53 -10.79 29.86
CA ALA A 78 -4.38 -10.05 31.11
C ALA A 78 -5.26 -8.80 31.15
N ILE A 79 -5.32 -8.03 30.06
CA ILE A 79 -6.13 -6.80 29.97
C ILE A 79 -7.60 -7.06 29.58
N GLY A 80 -8.04 -8.31 29.48
CA GLY A 80 -9.44 -8.68 29.20
C GLY A 80 -9.91 -8.39 27.77
N LYS A 81 -8.99 -8.32 26.81
CA LYS A 81 -9.28 -8.00 25.39
C LYS A 81 -8.96 -9.17 24.47
N LYS A 82 -9.60 -9.21 23.30
CA LYS A 82 -9.26 -10.15 22.22
C LYS A 82 -8.23 -9.53 21.28
N VAL A 83 -7.15 -10.26 20.99
CA VAL A 83 -6.13 -9.77 20.03
C VAL A 83 -6.74 -9.67 18.64
N VAL A 84 -6.48 -8.55 17.98
CA VAL A 84 -6.65 -8.38 16.54
C VAL A 84 -5.33 -7.88 15.99
N VAL A 85 -4.74 -8.59 15.03
CA VAL A 85 -3.48 -8.16 14.42
C VAL A 85 -3.79 -7.15 13.31
N VAL A 86 -3.14 -5.99 13.37
CA VAL A 86 -3.20 -4.96 12.33
C VAL A 86 -1.85 -4.97 11.64
N LYS A 87 -1.82 -5.60 10.47
CA LYS A 87 -0.58 -5.72 9.69
C LYS A 87 -0.09 -4.36 9.21
N THR A 88 1.09 -3.93 9.61
CA THR A 88 1.58 -2.56 9.39
C THR A 88 3.08 -2.62 9.09
N SER A 89 3.53 -1.93 8.05
CA SER A 89 4.96 -1.79 7.72
C SER A 89 5.74 -1.16 8.88
N TRP A 90 7.03 -1.46 8.99
CA TRP A 90 7.88 -0.97 10.07
C TRP A 90 7.74 0.53 10.35
N ASP A 91 7.89 1.34 9.31
CA ASP A 91 7.80 2.81 9.41
C ASP A 91 6.38 3.31 9.73
N GLY A 92 5.36 2.50 9.43
CA GLY A 92 3.96 2.80 9.74
C GLY A 92 3.56 2.51 11.20
N LEU A 93 4.36 1.76 11.96
CA LEU A 93 3.98 1.30 13.31
C LEU A 93 3.80 2.45 14.30
N GLN A 94 4.77 3.36 14.39
CA GLN A 94 4.67 4.51 15.30
C GLN A 94 3.53 5.46 14.90
N PRO A 95 3.41 5.91 13.62
CA PRO A 95 2.27 6.70 13.18
C PRO A 95 0.92 6.04 13.47
N ALA A 96 0.79 4.72 13.23
CA ALA A 96 -0.43 3.98 13.50
C ALA A 96 -0.79 3.98 15.00
N LEU A 97 0.20 3.88 15.89
CA LEU A 97 0.00 3.90 17.33
C LEU A 97 -0.42 5.28 17.82
N THR A 98 0.28 6.33 17.39
CA THR A 98 0.00 7.72 17.80
C THR A 98 -1.32 8.23 17.23
N SER A 99 -1.73 7.76 16.05
CA SER A 99 -3.01 8.12 15.44
C SER A 99 -4.17 7.22 15.89
N GLY A 100 -3.97 6.30 16.85
CA GLY A 100 -5.01 5.43 17.40
C GLY A 100 -5.54 4.34 16.44
N LYS A 101 -4.80 3.99 15.39
CA LYS A 101 -5.15 2.85 14.50
C LYS A 101 -4.87 1.51 15.18
N ILE A 102 -3.86 1.47 16.03
CA ILE A 102 -3.47 0.32 16.86
C ILE A 102 -3.36 0.75 18.32
N ASP A 103 -3.46 -0.20 19.24
CA ASP A 103 -3.34 -0.01 20.69
C ASP A 103 -1.92 -0.27 21.20
N ALA A 104 -1.20 -1.18 20.55
CA ALA A 104 0.16 -1.52 20.91
C ALA A 104 0.98 -1.94 19.69
N ILE A 105 2.29 -1.77 19.78
CA ILE A 105 3.27 -2.31 18.85
C ILE A 105 3.96 -3.51 19.51
N ILE A 106 3.78 -4.70 18.94
CA ILE A 106 4.49 -5.93 19.37
C ILE A 106 5.09 -6.51 18.10
N ALA A 107 6.29 -6.04 17.75
CA ALA A 107 6.90 -6.24 16.45
C ALA A 107 8.44 -6.32 16.55
N GLY A 108 8.98 -6.80 17.67
CA GLY A 108 10.41 -6.77 17.93
C GLY A 108 11.00 -5.36 18.02
N MET A 109 10.30 -4.44 18.69
CA MET A 109 10.73 -3.03 18.78
C MET A 109 11.57 -2.76 20.03
N SER A 110 12.81 -2.28 19.85
CA SER A 110 13.63 -1.80 20.97
C SER A 110 13.16 -0.45 21.52
N PRO A 111 13.14 -0.25 22.86
CA PRO A 111 12.65 0.96 23.50
C PRO A 111 13.72 2.05 23.61
N THR A 112 14.29 2.43 22.47
CA THR A 112 15.40 3.40 22.41
C THR A 112 14.99 4.76 22.99
N ALA A 113 15.97 5.52 23.50
CA ALA A 113 15.73 6.86 24.06
C ALA A 113 15.01 7.81 23.09
N GLU A 114 15.29 7.69 21.79
CA GLU A 114 14.62 8.45 20.74
C GLU A 114 13.14 8.09 20.63
N ARG A 115 12.80 6.80 20.54
CA ARG A 115 11.40 6.34 20.44
C ARG A 115 10.61 6.68 21.70
N ARG A 116 11.26 6.66 22.87
CA ARG A 116 10.67 7.10 24.14
C ARG A 116 10.24 8.56 24.15
N LYS A 117 10.71 9.40 23.22
CA LYS A 117 10.18 10.77 23.07
C LYS A 117 8.77 10.76 22.48
N ALA A 118 8.49 9.86 21.54
CA ALA A 118 7.22 9.78 20.83
C ALA A 118 6.18 8.87 21.51
N ILE A 119 6.61 7.72 22.03
CA ILE A 119 5.74 6.67 22.58
C ILE A 119 6.29 6.15 23.92
N ASP A 120 5.49 5.36 24.65
CA ASP A 120 5.93 4.64 25.84
C ASP A 120 6.25 3.18 25.53
N PHE A 121 6.97 2.54 26.46
CA PHE A 121 7.31 1.13 26.37
C PHE A 121 7.10 0.42 27.69
N THR A 122 6.71 -0.84 27.61
CA THR A 122 6.69 -1.79 28.73
C THR A 122 8.09 -2.16 29.21
N SER A 123 8.18 -3.01 30.21
CA SER A 123 9.37 -3.82 30.47
C SER A 123 9.68 -4.74 29.29
N THR A 124 10.94 -5.15 29.18
CA THR A 124 11.42 -6.09 28.15
C THR A 124 10.65 -7.40 28.17
N TYR A 125 10.10 -7.79 27.02
CA TYR A 125 9.52 -9.12 26.81
C TYR A 125 10.52 -10.11 26.21
N TYR A 126 11.58 -9.64 25.55
CA TYR A 126 12.65 -10.49 25.02
C TYR A 126 14.01 -9.79 25.06
N ALA A 127 15.03 -10.41 25.65
CA ALA A 127 16.38 -9.87 25.69
C ALA A 127 17.15 -10.31 24.44
N SER A 128 17.56 -9.35 23.61
CA SER A 128 18.20 -9.65 22.33
C SER A 128 19.71 -9.48 22.38
N LYS A 129 20.41 -10.14 21.46
CA LYS A 129 21.85 -9.97 21.26
C LYS A 129 22.14 -9.75 19.80
N LEU A 130 22.98 -8.75 19.51
CA LEU A 130 23.41 -8.47 18.16
C LEU A 130 24.34 -9.56 17.62
N THR A 131 24.18 -9.84 16.33
CA THR A 131 24.98 -10.73 15.50
C THR A 131 25.29 -10.02 14.19
N VAL A 132 26.22 -10.58 13.42
CA VAL A 132 26.38 -10.25 11.99
C VAL A 132 26.02 -11.48 11.19
N VAL A 133 25.14 -11.31 10.21
CA VAL A 133 24.81 -12.36 9.23
C VAL A 133 25.70 -12.18 8.02
N VAL A 134 26.30 -13.28 7.53
CA VAL A 134 27.26 -13.32 6.43
C VAL A 134 27.01 -14.54 5.55
N ARG A 135 27.51 -14.54 4.32
CA ARG A 135 27.56 -15.77 3.51
C ARG A 135 28.58 -16.74 4.09
N ARG A 136 28.29 -18.05 4.03
CA ARG A 136 29.20 -19.11 4.52
C ARG A 136 30.51 -19.19 3.75
N ASP A 137 30.49 -18.85 2.46
CA ASP A 137 31.67 -18.82 1.58
C ASP A 137 32.50 -17.52 1.72
N SER A 138 32.01 -16.55 2.49
CA SER A 138 32.70 -15.28 2.71
C SER A 138 33.94 -15.45 3.56
N LYS A 139 34.98 -14.65 3.28
CA LYS A 139 36.18 -14.54 4.14
C LYS A 139 35.86 -14.10 5.58
N TYR A 140 34.70 -13.48 5.80
CA TYR A 140 34.23 -13.05 7.13
C TYR A 140 33.45 -14.13 7.91
N ALA A 141 33.16 -15.29 7.30
CA ALA A 141 32.37 -16.37 7.93
C ALA A 141 32.97 -16.96 9.22
N LYS A 142 34.26 -16.70 9.48
CA LYS A 142 34.98 -17.15 10.67
C LYS A 142 35.36 -16.01 11.62
N ALA A 143 34.86 -14.79 11.40
CA ALA A 143 35.16 -13.65 12.26
C ALA A 143 34.68 -13.91 13.70
N LYS A 144 35.50 -13.51 14.68
CA LYS A 144 35.25 -13.68 16.12
C LYS A 144 35.12 -12.35 16.86
N ALA A 145 35.43 -11.25 16.19
CA ALA A 145 35.26 -9.89 16.68
C ALA A 145 34.59 -9.00 15.63
N ILE A 146 33.84 -7.99 16.10
CA ILE A 146 33.19 -7.00 15.23
C ILE A 146 34.19 -6.17 14.40
N ASN A 147 35.47 -6.19 14.77
CA ASN A 147 36.56 -5.49 14.08
C ASN A 147 37.32 -6.38 13.07
N ASP A 148 36.93 -7.64 12.89
CA ASP A 148 37.51 -8.54 11.88
C ASP A 148 36.97 -8.25 10.46
N PHE A 149 36.03 -7.29 10.34
CA PHE A 149 35.30 -6.95 9.12
C PHE A 149 35.94 -5.83 8.29
N LYS A 150 37.27 -5.66 8.37
CA LYS A 150 37.96 -4.57 7.65
C LYS A 150 37.74 -4.70 6.14
N GLY A 151 37.19 -3.65 5.54
CA GLY A 151 36.83 -3.57 4.12
C GLY A 151 35.50 -4.24 3.76
N ALA A 152 34.75 -4.78 4.73
CA ALA A 152 33.45 -5.39 4.49
C ALA A 152 32.38 -4.32 4.23
N LYS A 153 31.51 -4.55 3.26
CA LYS A 153 30.28 -3.78 3.07
C LYS A 153 29.22 -4.24 4.07
N ILE A 154 28.91 -3.40 5.06
CA ILE A 154 27.99 -3.73 6.15
C ILE A 154 26.81 -2.76 6.18
N THR A 155 25.60 -3.30 6.29
CA THR A 155 24.37 -2.54 6.50
C THR A 155 23.56 -3.07 7.70
N ALA A 156 22.43 -2.45 7.97
CA ALA A 156 21.39 -2.93 8.88
C ALA A 156 20.06 -2.23 8.54
N GLN A 157 18.99 -2.59 9.25
CA GLN A 157 17.67 -2.01 9.01
C GLN A 157 17.62 -0.51 9.35
N LEU A 158 16.98 0.27 8.48
CA LEU A 158 16.75 1.70 8.65
C LEU A 158 15.99 1.98 9.96
N SER A 159 16.32 3.11 10.60
CA SER A 159 15.67 3.55 11.84
C SER A 159 15.80 2.56 13.01
N THR A 160 16.90 1.79 13.07
CA THR A 160 17.21 0.87 14.17
C THR A 160 18.58 1.10 14.79
N PHE A 161 18.74 0.64 16.03
CA PHE A 161 20.05 0.65 16.69
C PHE A 161 21.06 -0.25 15.97
N HIS A 162 20.62 -1.33 15.29
CA HIS A 162 21.50 -2.17 14.46
C HIS A 162 22.36 -1.34 13.50
N TYR A 163 21.74 -0.36 12.84
CA TYR A 163 22.44 0.53 11.90
C TYR A 163 23.39 1.53 12.58
N GLN A 164 23.07 1.93 13.81
CA GLN A 164 23.93 2.77 14.62
C GLN A 164 25.13 1.98 15.16
N ALA A 165 24.92 0.72 15.54
CA ALA A 165 25.94 -0.19 16.08
C ALA A 165 27.09 -0.45 15.10
N ILE A 166 26.86 -0.30 13.78
CA ILE A 166 27.91 -0.39 12.75
C ILE A 166 29.05 0.61 13.02
N LYS A 167 28.78 1.76 13.67
CA LYS A 167 29.82 2.74 14.05
C LYS A 167 30.89 2.14 14.98
N GLN A 168 30.58 1.03 15.67
CA GLN A 168 31.52 0.32 16.53
C GLN A 168 32.49 -0.59 15.75
N MET A 169 32.17 -0.91 14.49
CA MET A 169 32.97 -1.77 13.62
C MET A 169 34.03 -0.95 12.89
N LYS A 170 35.31 -1.20 13.18
CA LYS A 170 36.42 -0.42 12.61
C LYS A 170 36.75 -0.87 11.19
N GLY A 171 36.79 0.08 10.26
CA GLY A 171 37.27 -0.14 8.89
C GLY A 171 36.27 -0.84 7.98
N VAL A 172 35.00 -0.94 8.36
CA VAL A 172 33.92 -1.38 7.46
C VAL A 172 33.52 -0.26 6.50
N ILE A 173 32.99 -0.64 5.34
CA ILE A 173 32.26 0.26 4.45
C ILE A 173 30.80 0.20 4.91
N LYS A 174 30.35 1.27 5.58
CA LYS A 174 28.97 1.36 6.04
C LYS A 174 28.07 1.73 4.87
N GLU A 175 27.30 0.76 4.39
CA GLU A 175 26.35 0.92 3.29
C GLU A 175 25.07 1.64 3.75
N GLU A 176 24.25 2.06 2.79
CA GLU A 176 22.93 2.63 3.07
C GLU A 176 22.05 1.63 3.81
N ALA A 177 21.25 2.13 4.77
CA ALA A 177 20.34 1.30 5.54
C ALA A 177 19.21 0.77 4.64
N MET A 178 18.77 -0.45 4.90
CA MET A 178 17.70 -1.09 4.13
C MET A 178 16.39 -1.15 4.92
N ASN A 179 15.26 -1.21 4.23
CA ASN A 179 13.95 -1.05 4.89
C ASN A 179 13.55 -2.23 5.79
N ASN A 180 14.01 -3.46 5.48
CA ASN A 180 13.63 -4.66 6.19
C ASN A 180 14.70 -5.77 6.09
N PHE A 181 14.66 -6.74 6.98
CA PHE A 181 15.59 -7.88 6.99
C PHE A 181 15.58 -8.73 5.72
N PRO A 182 14.40 -9.03 5.13
CA PRO A 182 14.38 -9.81 3.92
C PRO A 182 15.13 -9.17 2.74
N ALA A 183 15.04 -7.84 2.56
CA ALA A 183 15.84 -7.11 1.56
C ALA A 183 17.35 -7.23 1.82
N MET A 184 17.77 -7.19 3.10
CA MET A 184 19.18 -7.37 3.47
C MET A 184 19.69 -8.79 3.17
N ARG A 185 18.86 -9.82 3.34
CA ARG A 185 19.23 -11.19 2.96
C ARG A 185 19.49 -11.31 1.46
N VAL A 186 18.66 -10.68 0.62
CA VAL A 186 18.86 -10.64 -0.84
C VAL A 186 20.14 -9.93 -1.19
N ALA A 187 20.38 -8.75 -0.62
CA ALA A 187 21.59 -7.99 -0.87
C ALA A 187 22.85 -8.76 -0.44
N LEU A 188 22.75 -9.55 0.63
CA LEU A 188 23.82 -10.43 1.08
C LEU A 188 24.04 -11.59 0.12
N GLU A 189 22.97 -12.22 -0.37
CA GLU A 189 23.04 -13.33 -1.33
C GLU A 189 23.60 -12.87 -2.70
N SER A 190 23.19 -11.69 -3.18
CA SER A 190 23.66 -11.13 -4.45
C SER A 190 25.10 -10.59 -4.41
N GLY A 191 25.73 -10.56 -3.23
CA GLY A 191 27.06 -9.97 -3.05
C GLY A 191 27.08 -8.44 -3.04
N THR A 192 25.91 -7.78 -3.00
CA THR A 192 25.82 -6.31 -2.87
C THR A 192 26.40 -5.86 -1.53
N ILE A 193 26.20 -6.64 -0.47
CA ILE A 193 26.81 -6.47 0.84
C ILE A 193 27.59 -7.73 1.25
N ASP A 194 28.50 -7.59 2.22
CA ASP A 194 29.27 -8.69 2.80
C ASP A 194 28.69 -9.21 4.11
N GLY A 195 27.85 -8.40 4.76
CA GLY A 195 27.10 -8.79 5.94
C GLY A 195 26.12 -7.70 6.38
N TYR A 196 25.20 -8.06 7.27
CA TYR A 196 24.34 -7.09 7.94
C TYR A 196 24.25 -7.37 9.44
N VAL A 197 24.05 -6.31 10.22
CA VAL A 197 23.87 -6.41 11.67
C VAL A 197 22.40 -6.69 11.97
N SER A 198 22.13 -7.72 12.77
CA SER A 198 20.80 -8.13 13.20
C SER A 198 20.87 -8.74 14.61
N GLU A 199 19.79 -9.35 15.06
CA GLU A 199 19.75 -10.18 16.27
C GLU A 199 19.91 -11.68 15.99
N VAL A 200 20.30 -12.44 17.02
CA VAL A 200 20.53 -13.89 16.92
C VAL A 200 19.31 -14.66 16.37
N PRO A 201 18.06 -14.42 16.81
CA PRO A 201 16.90 -15.12 16.23
C PRO A 201 16.76 -14.90 14.73
N GLU A 202 17.00 -13.67 14.26
CA GLU A 202 17.00 -13.37 12.83
C GLU A 202 18.15 -14.08 12.10
N GLY A 203 19.34 -14.14 12.71
CA GLY A 203 20.46 -14.92 12.16
C GLY A 203 20.15 -16.41 12.03
N ILE A 204 19.42 -16.99 13.00
CA ILE A 204 18.94 -18.38 12.94
C ILE A 204 17.95 -18.54 11.79
N THR A 205 16.98 -17.63 11.66
CA THR A 205 16.01 -17.69 10.57
C THR A 205 16.67 -17.49 9.21
N ALA A 206 17.62 -16.58 9.06
CA ALA A 206 18.41 -16.41 7.84
C ALA A 206 19.16 -17.67 7.45
N GLN A 207 19.76 -18.36 8.43
CA GLN A 207 20.45 -19.61 8.20
C GLN A 207 19.51 -20.77 7.84
N ASN A 208 18.35 -20.87 8.47
CA ASN A 208 17.36 -21.92 8.20
C ASN A 208 16.69 -21.72 6.83
N ALA A 209 16.46 -20.46 6.47
CA ALA A 209 15.90 -20.04 5.19
C ALA A 209 16.82 -20.35 4.01
N ASN A 210 18.12 -20.09 4.20
CA ASN A 210 19.12 -20.24 3.16
C ASN A 210 20.38 -20.88 3.77
N PRO A 211 20.64 -22.16 3.48
CA PRO A 211 21.85 -22.88 3.92
C PRO A 211 23.17 -22.31 3.38
N ASN A 212 23.17 -21.24 2.57
CA ASN A 212 24.38 -20.50 2.22
C ASN A 212 24.67 -19.34 3.18
N LEU A 213 23.74 -18.97 4.06
CA LEU A 213 23.90 -17.89 5.04
C LEU A 213 24.19 -18.42 6.43
N THR A 214 25.06 -17.74 7.18
CA THR A 214 25.34 -18.04 8.58
C THR A 214 25.41 -16.77 9.41
N TYR A 215 25.42 -16.91 10.72
CA TYR A 215 25.43 -15.80 11.65
C TYR A 215 26.52 -15.98 12.70
N LEU A 216 27.14 -14.88 13.12
CA LEU A 216 28.32 -14.89 13.98
C LEU A 216 27.99 -14.50 15.42
N LYS A 217 28.32 -15.39 16.36
CA LYS A 217 28.22 -15.11 17.79
C LYS A 217 29.52 -14.50 18.29
N PHE A 218 29.43 -13.30 18.85
CA PHE A 218 30.57 -12.61 19.47
C PHE A 218 30.58 -12.80 20.99
N SER A 219 31.76 -12.87 21.58
CA SER A 219 31.92 -12.81 23.03
C SER A 219 31.62 -11.39 23.54
N LYS A 220 31.33 -11.23 24.84
CA LYS A 220 31.06 -9.91 25.43
C LYS A 220 32.22 -8.91 25.23
N ALA A 221 33.46 -9.39 25.19
CA ALA A 221 34.64 -8.55 25.01
C ALA A 221 34.86 -8.10 23.55
N ASN A 222 34.46 -8.93 22.58
CA ASN A 222 34.74 -8.74 21.16
C ASN A 222 33.49 -8.41 20.33
N GLY A 223 32.32 -8.34 20.97
CA GLY A 223 31.03 -8.04 20.38
C GLY A 223 30.64 -6.57 20.45
N PHE A 224 29.40 -6.29 20.06
CA PHE A 224 28.81 -4.97 20.18
C PHE A 224 28.62 -4.58 21.65
N LYS A 225 28.95 -3.33 21.98
CA LYS A 225 28.57 -2.71 23.26
C LYS A 225 27.15 -2.20 23.12
N THR A 226 26.24 -2.73 23.93
CA THR A 226 24.81 -2.43 23.85
C THR A 226 24.27 -2.22 25.26
N ASN A 227 23.36 -1.27 25.42
CA ASN A 227 22.52 -1.19 26.59
C ASN A 227 21.25 -2.02 26.36
N PRO A 228 20.57 -2.50 27.41
CA PRO A 228 19.29 -3.19 27.26
C PRO A 228 18.29 -2.39 26.40
N GLU A 229 18.18 -1.08 26.59
CA GLU A 229 17.28 -0.21 25.81
C GLU A 229 17.55 -0.16 24.30
N ASP A 230 18.75 -0.55 23.87
CA ASP A 230 19.17 -0.54 22.47
C ASP A 230 18.72 -1.79 21.71
N VAL A 231 18.67 -2.94 22.40
CA VAL A 231 18.55 -4.26 21.77
C VAL A 231 17.41 -5.10 22.33
N ASP A 232 17.00 -4.88 23.58
CA ASP A 232 15.89 -5.61 24.17
C ASP A 232 14.57 -5.19 23.52
N LEU A 233 13.66 -6.15 23.40
CA LEU A 233 12.37 -5.94 22.75
C LEU A 233 11.32 -5.64 23.82
N ALA A 234 10.58 -4.55 23.62
CA ALA A 234 9.51 -4.09 24.50
C ALA A 234 8.25 -3.79 23.69
N ILE A 235 7.10 -3.80 24.36
CA ILE A 235 5.81 -3.46 23.73
C ILE A 235 5.72 -1.94 23.69
N GLY A 236 5.56 -1.39 22.49
CA GLY A 236 5.30 0.04 22.29
C GLY A 236 3.84 0.36 22.60
N LEU A 237 3.60 1.38 23.43
CA LEU A 237 2.29 1.85 23.86
C LEU A 237 2.19 3.36 23.68
N ARG A 238 0.98 3.91 23.62
CA ARG A 238 0.82 5.37 23.65
C ARG A 238 1.36 5.93 24.97
N LYS A 239 1.71 7.21 24.95
CA LYS A 239 2.09 7.94 26.16
C LYS A 239 0.98 7.84 27.20
N ASN A 240 1.36 7.50 28.43
CA ASN A 240 0.45 7.38 29.58
C ASN A 240 -0.66 6.33 29.38
N ASP A 241 -0.40 5.26 28.60
CA ASP A 241 -1.39 4.20 28.40
C ASP A 241 -1.78 3.54 29.75
N PRO A 242 -3.08 3.49 30.09
CA PRO A 242 -3.54 2.99 31.40
C PRO A 242 -3.28 1.50 31.60
N ASP A 243 -3.17 0.72 30.52
CA ASP A 243 -2.97 -0.71 30.60
C ASP A 243 -1.49 -1.06 30.88
N LYS A 244 -0.55 -0.12 30.73
CA LYS A 244 0.91 -0.36 30.84
C LYS A 244 1.34 -1.09 32.11
N ALA A 245 0.83 -0.66 33.27
CA ALA A 245 1.21 -1.27 34.56
C ALA A 245 0.77 -2.75 34.63
N LYS A 246 -0.46 -3.02 34.19
CA LYS A 246 -1.04 -4.36 34.14
C LYS A 246 -0.31 -5.26 33.13
N ILE A 247 0.08 -4.70 31.99
CA ILE A 247 0.89 -5.41 30.99
C ILE A 247 2.26 -5.78 31.56
N ASN A 248 2.94 -4.86 32.26
CA ASN A 248 4.22 -5.14 32.91
C ASN A 248 4.11 -6.23 33.98
N GLU A 249 3.05 -6.22 34.78
CA GLU A 249 2.79 -7.26 35.77
C GLU A 249 2.66 -8.65 35.12
N GLU A 250 1.94 -8.73 33.99
CA GLU A 250 1.81 -9.98 33.25
C GLU A 250 3.15 -10.43 32.63
N LEU A 251 3.92 -9.50 32.04
CA LEU A 251 5.23 -9.82 31.48
C LEU A 251 6.19 -10.37 32.55
N ALA A 252 6.15 -9.84 33.78
CA ALA A 252 6.97 -10.30 34.89
C ALA A 252 6.66 -11.74 35.32
N LYS A 253 5.42 -12.22 35.11
CA LYS A 253 5.01 -13.60 35.43
C LYS A 253 5.53 -14.63 34.45
N ILE A 254 6.06 -14.24 33.29
CA ILE A 254 6.53 -15.16 32.24
C ILE A 254 8.03 -15.45 32.44
N PRO A 255 8.41 -16.65 32.92
CA PRO A 255 9.80 -16.97 33.20
C PRO A 255 10.65 -17.00 31.91
N THR A 256 11.95 -16.72 32.02
CA THR A 256 12.89 -16.75 30.89
C THR A 256 12.85 -18.08 30.13
N LYS A 257 12.81 -19.21 30.84
CA LYS A 257 12.70 -20.54 30.22
C LYS A 257 11.46 -20.68 29.32
N THR A 258 10.33 -20.12 29.73
CA THR A 258 9.10 -20.12 28.93
C THR A 258 9.24 -19.20 27.72
N ARG A 259 9.89 -18.05 27.87
CA ARG A 259 10.19 -17.13 26.76
C ARG A 259 11.09 -17.81 25.72
N ASP A 260 12.13 -18.51 26.17
CA ASP A 260 13.06 -19.24 25.29
C ASP A 260 12.34 -20.39 24.56
N GLN A 261 11.50 -21.15 25.27
CA GLN A 261 10.71 -22.22 24.66
C GLN A 261 9.74 -21.66 23.60
N MET A 262 9.02 -20.58 23.89
CA MET A 262 8.14 -19.93 22.92
C MET A 262 8.90 -19.45 21.67
N MET A 263 10.14 -18.97 21.83
CA MET A 263 10.99 -18.58 20.70
C MET A 263 11.43 -19.79 19.88
N ASN A 264 11.84 -20.88 20.53
CA ASN A 264 12.20 -22.12 19.84
C ASN A 264 11.00 -22.71 19.07
N ASP A 265 9.81 -22.69 19.67
CA ASP A 265 8.57 -23.11 19.03
C ASP A 265 8.26 -22.22 17.81
N ALA A 266 8.48 -20.90 17.92
CA ALA A 266 8.29 -19.99 16.79
C ALA A 266 9.29 -20.25 15.65
N VAL A 267 10.56 -20.50 15.97
CA VAL A 267 11.60 -20.87 14.99
C VAL A 267 11.30 -22.20 14.31
N ALA A 268 10.71 -23.17 15.02
CA ALA A 268 10.33 -24.46 14.48
C ALA A 268 9.08 -24.39 13.59
N ASN A 269 8.13 -23.50 13.91
CA ASN A 269 6.85 -23.38 13.22
C ASN A 269 6.82 -22.31 12.11
N GLN A 270 7.88 -21.51 11.96
CA GLN A 270 7.94 -20.49 10.93
C GLN A 270 7.89 -21.09 9.51
N PRO A 271 7.45 -20.33 8.50
CA PRO A 271 7.49 -20.79 7.12
C PRO A 271 8.93 -21.11 6.71
N SER A 272 9.14 -22.31 6.20
CA SER A 272 10.40 -22.72 5.58
C SER A 272 10.19 -22.94 4.10
N THR A 273 11.20 -22.60 3.30
CA THR A 273 11.29 -22.97 1.89
C THR A 273 11.51 -24.49 1.80
N SER A 274 10.58 -25.22 1.18
CA SER A 274 10.76 -26.65 0.92
C SER A 274 11.86 -26.87 -0.10
N GLU A 275 12.91 -27.61 0.27
CA GLU A 275 13.94 -28.06 -0.67
C GLU A 275 13.35 -29.07 -1.66
N GLY A 276 13.50 -28.80 -2.96
CA GLY A 276 13.15 -29.72 -4.05
C GLY A 276 11.86 -29.37 -4.82
N GLY A 277 12.02 -29.06 -6.11
CA GLY A 277 10.92 -28.81 -7.05
C GLY A 277 11.08 -27.52 -7.86
N ASN A 278 10.15 -27.27 -8.79
CA ASN A 278 10.12 -26.03 -9.56
C ASN A 278 9.63 -24.87 -8.66
N TRP A 279 10.51 -23.91 -8.38
CA TRP A 279 10.27 -22.72 -7.53
C TRP A 279 8.96 -22.00 -7.89
N PHE A 280 8.62 -21.93 -9.18
CA PHE A 280 7.43 -21.23 -9.67
C PHE A 280 6.16 -21.93 -9.17
N MET A 281 6.13 -23.25 -9.31
CA MET A 281 5.00 -24.06 -8.86
C MET A 281 4.90 -24.08 -7.33
N GLN A 282 6.02 -24.05 -6.61
CA GLN A 282 6.03 -23.97 -5.15
C GLN A 282 5.41 -22.64 -4.67
N ILE A 283 5.86 -21.50 -5.21
CA ILE A 283 5.32 -20.20 -4.83
C ILE A 283 3.83 -20.12 -5.16
N LEU A 284 3.40 -20.57 -6.34
CA LEU A 284 1.98 -20.54 -6.71
C LEU A 284 1.13 -21.47 -5.85
N LYS A 285 1.59 -22.67 -5.50
CA LYS A 285 0.83 -23.57 -4.63
C LYS A 285 0.72 -23.04 -3.20
N GLN A 286 1.81 -22.53 -2.65
CA GLN A 286 1.85 -22.10 -1.24
C GLN A 286 1.24 -20.71 -1.05
N TYR A 287 1.52 -19.77 -1.96
CA TYR A 287 1.18 -18.35 -1.81
C TYR A 287 0.21 -17.82 -2.87
N GLY A 288 -0.16 -18.63 -3.87
CA GLY A 288 -1.12 -18.25 -4.92
C GLY A 288 -2.45 -17.71 -4.39
N PRO A 289 -3.08 -18.31 -3.36
CA PRO A 289 -4.29 -17.75 -2.76
C PRO A 289 -4.10 -16.34 -2.20
N MET A 290 -2.95 -16.06 -1.59
CA MET A 290 -2.62 -14.74 -1.05
C MET A 290 -2.38 -13.72 -2.18
N LEU A 291 -1.62 -14.09 -3.21
CA LEU A 291 -1.38 -13.25 -4.39
C LEU A 291 -2.69 -12.97 -5.16
N LEU A 292 -3.59 -13.94 -5.24
CA LEU A 292 -4.90 -13.78 -5.89
C LEU A 292 -5.80 -12.82 -5.11
N ARG A 293 -5.80 -12.88 -3.77
CA ARG A 293 -6.51 -11.92 -2.92
C ARG A 293 -5.95 -10.50 -3.07
N GLY A 294 -4.62 -10.36 -3.06
CA GLY A 294 -3.95 -9.08 -3.32
C GLY A 294 -4.28 -8.52 -4.71
N THR A 295 -4.33 -9.38 -5.72
CA THR A 295 -4.78 -9.05 -7.09
C THR A 295 -6.23 -8.57 -7.09
N GLY A 296 -7.14 -9.27 -6.39
CA GLY A 296 -8.54 -8.87 -6.26
C GLY A 296 -8.69 -7.50 -5.60
N MET A 297 -7.93 -7.22 -4.53
CA MET A 297 -7.91 -5.90 -3.89
C MET A 297 -7.37 -4.80 -4.80
N THR A 298 -6.33 -5.10 -5.58
CA THR A 298 -5.76 -4.20 -6.61
C THR A 298 -6.83 -3.81 -7.64
N LEU A 299 -7.58 -4.79 -8.16
CA LEU A 299 -8.66 -4.55 -9.11
C LEU A 299 -9.84 -3.82 -8.48
N LEU A 300 -10.20 -4.14 -7.23
CA LEU A 300 -11.26 -3.45 -6.51
C LEU A 300 -10.95 -1.96 -6.36
N ILE A 301 -9.75 -1.64 -5.85
CA ILE A 301 -9.34 -0.25 -5.61
C ILE A 301 -9.23 0.52 -6.92
N SER A 302 -8.56 -0.05 -7.93
CA SER A 302 -8.39 0.63 -9.22
C SER A 302 -9.72 0.83 -9.95
N LEU A 303 -10.63 -0.16 -9.94
CA LEU A 303 -11.91 -0.05 -10.65
C LEU A 303 -12.85 0.96 -9.97
N VAL A 304 -13.05 0.83 -8.66
CA VAL A 304 -13.92 1.76 -7.91
C VAL A 304 -13.29 3.16 -7.89
N GLY A 305 -11.97 3.23 -7.71
CA GLY A 305 -11.17 4.44 -7.82
C GLY A 305 -11.41 5.18 -9.14
N THR A 306 -11.29 4.47 -10.27
CA THR A 306 -11.53 5.05 -11.60
C THR A 306 -13.00 5.41 -11.83
N ILE A 307 -13.97 4.61 -11.40
CA ILE A 307 -15.39 4.92 -11.59
C ILE A 307 -15.76 6.21 -10.83
N VAL A 308 -15.40 6.29 -9.55
CA VAL A 308 -15.70 7.47 -8.73
C VAL A 308 -14.87 8.67 -9.20
N GLY A 309 -13.60 8.46 -9.54
CA GLY A 309 -12.74 9.47 -10.14
C GLY A 309 -13.31 10.00 -11.45
N PHE A 310 -13.88 9.15 -12.31
CA PHE A 310 -14.54 9.57 -13.53
C PHE A 310 -15.74 10.47 -13.26
N VAL A 311 -16.54 10.14 -12.24
CA VAL A 311 -17.68 10.97 -11.83
C VAL A 311 -17.21 12.33 -11.30
N ILE A 312 -16.17 12.35 -10.45
CA ILE A 312 -15.56 13.59 -9.96
C ILE A 312 -15.03 14.41 -11.14
N GLY A 313 -14.24 13.81 -12.01
CA GLY A 313 -13.64 14.47 -13.17
C GLY A 313 -14.69 15.01 -14.15
N LEU A 314 -15.78 14.28 -14.36
CA LEU A 314 -16.91 14.73 -15.18
C LEU A 314 -17.57 15.97 -14.57
N LEU A 315 -17.89 15.95 -13.27
CA LEU A 315 -18.51 17.08 -12.59
C LEU A 315 -17.60 18.32 -12.60
N VAL A 316 -16.31 18.14 -12.28
CA VAL A 316 -15.31 19.21 -12.26
C VAL A 316 -15.09 19.77 -13.67
N GLY A 317 -15.00 18.90 -14.68
CA GLY A 317 -14.87 19.28 -16.09
C GLY A 317 -16.04 20.15 -16.56
N ILE A 318 -17.28 19.72 -16.28
CA ILE A 318 -18.49 20.47 -16.64
C ILE A 318 -18.50 21.85 -15.98
N VAL A 319 -18.20 21.94 -14.68
CA VAL A 319 -18.24 23.22 -13.95
C VAL A 319 -17.21 24.21 -14.48
N ARG A 320 -16.01 23.73 -14.82
CA ARG A 320 -14.92 24.58 -15.33
C ARG A 320 -15.13 25.04 -16.77
N THR A 321 -16.01 24.41 -17.54
CA THR A 321 -16.37 24.85 -18.91
C THR A 321 -17.61 25.75 -18.96
N ILE A 322 -18.21 26.09 -17.81
CA ILE A 322 -19.37 27.00 -17.77
C ILE A 322 -18.98 28.40 -18.31
N PRO A 323 -19.71 28.98 -19.28
CA PRO A 323 -19.47 30.32 -19.76
C PRO A 323 -19.62 31.38 -18.65
N LYS A 324 -18.84 32.47 -18.73
CA LYS A 324 -18.86 33.56 -17.74
C LYS A 324 -20.27 34.19 -17.64
N PRO A 325 -20.93 34.19 -16.46
CA PRO A 325 -22.25 34.77 -16.26
C PRO A 325 -22.27 36.26 -16.61
N LYS A 326 -23.42 36.82 -17.00
CA LYS A 326 -23.55 38.29 -17.23
C LYS A 326 -23.62 39.10 -15.92
N THR A 327 -24.12 38.51 -14.84
CA THR A 327 -24.33 39.18 -13.53
C THR A 327 -23.07 39.19 -12.67
N LYS A 328 -22.70 40.36 -12.08
CA LYS A 328 -21.49 40.52 -11.24
C LYS A 328 -21.42 39.51 -10.08
N GLY A 329 -22.53 39.26 -9.36
CA GLY A 329 -22.54 38.30 -8.24
C GLY A 329 -22.27 36.85 -8.66
N LYS A 330 -22.91 36.39 -9.75
CA LYS A 330 -22.68 35.04 -10.30
C LYS A 330 -21.26 34.87 -10.84
N ARG A 331 -20.65 35.93 -11.39
CA ARG A 331 -19.24 35.92 -11.80
C ARG A 331 -18.29 35.70 -10.63
N GLY A 332 -18.53 36.38 -9.50
CA GLY A 332 -17.71 36.21 -8.29
C GLY A 332 -17.78 34.79 -7.75
N LEU A 333 -18.99 34.22 -7.65
CA LEU A 333 -19.18 32.84 -7.20
C LEU A 333 -18.50 31.82 -8.13
N GLN A 334 -18.66 31.96 -9.45
CA GLN A 334 -18.03 31.06 -10.41
C GLN A 334 -16.50 31.15 -10.34
N TRP A 335 -15.95 32.36 -10.22
CA TRP A 335 -14.51 32.55 -10.06
C TRP A 335 -13.99 31.82 -8.82
N PHE A 336 -14.69 31.95 -7.68
CA PHE A 336 -14.30 31.27 -6.45
C PHE A 336 -14.38 29.74 -6.56
N ILE A 337 -15.45 29.21 -7.16
CA ILE A 337 -15.58 27.76 -7.41
C ILE A 337 -14.47 27.27 -8.34
N ASN A 338 -14.19 27.99 -9.43
CA ASN A 338 -13.12 27.63 -10.36
C ASN A 338 -11.75 27.69 -9.70
N TRP A 339 -11.53 28.65 -8.79
CA TRP A 339 -10.30 28.72 -7.99
C TRP A 339 -10.18 27.50 -7.07
N LEU A 340 -11.23 27.12 -6.33
CA LEU A 340 -11.22 25.91 -5.50
C LEU A 340 -10.95 24.64 -6.31
N LEU A 341 -11.59 24.51 -7.47
CA LEU A 341 -11.39 23.37 -8.36
C LEU A 341 -9.97 23.36 -8.95
N ALA A 342 -9.41 24.52 -9.27
CA ALA A 342 -8.02 24.63 -9.72
C ALA A 342 -7.04 24.19 -8.63
N VAL A 343 -7.23 24.67 -7.39
CA VAL A 343 -6.42 24.26 -6.22
C VAL A 343 -6.53 22.75 -6.01
N TYR A 344 -7.73 22.19 -6.05
CA TYR A 344 -7.94 20.74 -5.98
C TYR A 344 -7.10 19.99 -7.04
N ILE A 345 -7.21 20.39 -8.31
CA ILE A 345 -6.51 19.72 -9.41
C ILE A 345 -5.00 19.87 -9.26
N GLU A 346 -4.50 21.06 -8.95
CA GLU A 346 -3.08 21.36 -8.78
C GLU A 346 -2.48 20.59 -7.62
N VAL A 347 -3.17 20.52 -6.48
CA VAL A 347 -2.70 19.78 -5.29
C VAL A 347 -2.64 18.29 -5.59
N PHE A 348 -3.71 17.69 -6.12
CA PHE A 348 -3.76 16.23 -6.27
C PHE A 348 -2.90 15.71 -7.44
N ARG A 349 -2.70 16.50 -8.49
CA ARG A 349 -1.77 16.15 -9.58
C ARG A 349 -0.33 16.57 -9.30
N GLY A 350 -0.12 17.58 -8.45
CA GLY A 350 1.19 18.12 -8.11
C GLY A 350 1.88 17.44 -6.92
N THR A 351 1.19 16.56 -6.20
CA THR A 351 1.75 15.86 -5.03
C THR A 351 1.77 14.34 -5.22
N PRO A 352 2.81 13.61 -4.76
CA PRO A 352 2.88 12.17 -4.88
C PRO A 352 1.74 11.46 -4.12
N MET A 353 1.10 10.46 -4.74
CA MET A 353 -0.01 9.72 -4.12
C MET A 353 0.40 9.00 -2.82
N ILE A 354 1.66 8.54 -2.71
CA ILE A 354 2.18 7.94 -1.48
C ILE A 354 2.13 8.92 -0.28
N VAL A 355 2.41 10.20 -0.52
CA VAL A 355 2.36 11.27 0.50
C VAL A 355 0.90 11.59 0.83
N GLN A 356 0.04 11.70 -0.19
CA GLN A 356 -1.41 11.89 0.00
C GLN A 356 -2.00 10.79 0.87
N ALA A 357 -1.57 9.54 0.66
CA ALA A 357 -2.02 8.39 1.44
C ALA A 357 -1.63 8.50 2.91
N ALA A 358 -0.37 8.83 3.20
CA ALA A 358 0.11 9.01 4.57
C ALA A 358 -0.64 10.14 5.30
N VAL A 359 -0.82 11.29 4.65
CA VAL A 359 -1.52 12.46 5.22
C VAL A 359 -3.01 12.16 5.47
N LEU A 360 -3.71 11.58 4.50
CA LEU A 360 -5.13 11.31 4.64
C LEU A 360 -5.44 10.16 5.61
N TYR A 361 -4.55 9.17 5.73
CA TYR A 361 -4.80 8.04 6.63
C TYR A 361 -4.33 8.28 8.07
N TYR A 362 -3.06 8.67 8.26
CA TYR A 362 -2.48 8.92 9.58
C TYR A 362 -2.76 10.35 10.06
N GLY A 363 -2.55 11.33 9.18
CA GLY A 363 -2.73 12.74 9.50
C GLY A 363 -4.18 13.09 9.84
N ALA A 364 -5.16 12.62 9.07
CA ALA A 364 -6.57 12.89 9.38
C ALA A 364 -7.03 12.26 10.71
N ALA A 365 -6.51 11.08 11.03
CA ALA A 365 -6.80 10.44 12.32
C ALA A 365 -6.17 11.22 13.50
N GLN A 366 -4.95 11.73 13.33
CA GLN A 366 -4.26 12.48 14.37
C GLN A 366 -4.79 13.91 14.55
N ALA A 367 -5.10 14.61 13.46
CA ALA A 367 -5.52 16.02 13.50
C ALA A 367 -7.03 16.18 13.76
N PHE A 368 -7.86 15.26 13.26
CA PHE A 368 -9.32 15.39 13.29
C PHE A 368 -10.02 14.22 14.00
N GLY A 369 -9.30 13.22 14.50
CA GLY A 369 -9.87 12.02 15.11
C GLY A 369 -10.59 11.09 14.11
N LEU A 370 -10.45 11.33 12.80
CA LEU A 370 -11.16 10.59 11.76
C LEU A 370 -10.52 9.23 11.51
N ASN A 371 -11.07 8.19 12.13
CA ASN A 371 -10.52 6.84 12.04
C ASN A 371 -11.12 6.02 10.88
N MET A 372 -10.59 6.21 9.67
CA MET A 372 -10.95 5.41 8.51
C MET A 372 -10.25 4.04 8.51
N ASN A 373 -10.90 3.01 7.96
CA ASN A 373 -10.21 1.75 7.65
C ASN A 373 -9.30 1.92 6.40
N LYS A 374 -8.33 1.03 6.22
CA LYS A 374 -7.32 1.14 5.14
C LYS A 374 -7.91 1.06 3.73
N THR A 375 -8.85 0.14 3.51
CA THR A 375 -9.51 -0.04 2.21
C THR A 375 -10.31 1.20 1.84
N MET A 376 -11.01 1.80 2.80
CA MET A 376 -11.77 3.03 2.62
C MET A 376 -10.85 4.21 2.32
N ALA A 377 -9.72 4.33 3.05
CA ALA A 377 -8.71 5.33 2.74
C ALA A 377 -8.17 5.15 1.32
N ALA A 378 -7.80 3.93 0.94
CA ALA A 378 -7.34 3.60 -0.42
C ALA A 378 -8.35 4.02 -1.50
N LEU A 379 -9.63 3.69 -1.31
CA LEU A 379 -10.70 4.09 -2.23
C LEU A 379 -10.79 5.61 -2.35
N VAL A 380 -10.83 6.33 -1.23
CA VAL A 380 -10.92 7.80 -1.23
C VAL A 380 -9.71 8.45 -1.89
N ILE A 381 -8.49 8.02 -1.55
CA ILE A 381 -7.25 8.57 -2.10
C ILE A 381 -7.21 8.37 -3.61
N VAL A 382 -7.42 7.14 -4.08
CA VAL A 382 -7.36 6.83 -5.52
C VAL A 382 -8.49 7.53 -6.27
N SER A 383 -9.72 7.59 -5.74
CA SER A 383 -10.83 8.29 -6.37
C SER A 383 -10.57 9.79 -6.53
N ILE A 384 -10.09 10.46 -5.48
CA ILE A 384 -9.87 11.92 -5.51
C ILE A 384 -8.67 12.25 -6.39
N ASN A 385 -7.59 11.45 -6.33
CA ASN A 385 -6.43 11.61 -7.20
C ASN A 385 -6.83 11.41 -8.68
N THR A 386 -7.48 10.29 -9.00
CA THR A 386 -7.95 9.97 -10.36
C THR A 386 -8.93 11.03 -10.87
N GLY A 387 -9.81 11.56 -10.02
CA GLY A 387 -10.75 12.61 -10.39
C GLY A 387 -10.07 13.89 -10.85
N ALA A 388 -8.91 14.23 -10.29
CA ALA A 388 -8.17 15.42 -10.69
C ALA A 388 -7.53 15.22 -12.08
N TYR A 389 -6.96 14.05 -12.36
CA TYR A 389 -6.46 13.70 -13.70
C TYR A 389 -7.59 13.65 -14.74
N ILE A 390 -8.68 12.93 -14.43
CA ILE A 390 -9.83 12.82 -15.35
C ILE A 390 -10.51 14.17 -15.58
N SER A 391 -10.49 15.10 -14.62
CA SER A 391 -11.09 16.43 -14.83
C SER A 391 -10.47 17.18 -16.01
N GLU A 392 -9.15 17.07 -16.21
CA GLU A 392 -8.46 17.67 -17.36
C GLU A 392 -8.69 16.89 -18.64
N ILE A 393 -8.77 15.56 -18.56
CA ILE A 393 -9.12 14.70 -19.70
C ILE A 393 -10.51 15.08 -20.23
N ILE A 394 -11.52 15.15 -19.34
CA ILE A 394 -12.88 15.54 -19.72
C ILE A 394 -12.91 16.97 -20.24
N ARG A 395 -12.20 17.90 -19.62
CA ARG A 395 -12.11 19.29 -20.11
C ARG A 395 -11.52 19.33 -21.53
N GLY A 396 -10.45 18.59 -21.79
CA GLY A 396 -9.87 18.44 -23.12
C GLY A 396 -10.85 17.79 -24.12
N GLY A 397 -11.59 16.77 -23.67
CA GLY A 397 -12.65 16.14 -24.46
C GLY A 397 -13.79 17.09 -24.81
N ILE A 398 -14.21 17.96 -23.89
CA ILE A 398 -15.23 18.98 -24.12
C ILE A 398 -14.74 20.01 -25.15
N ILE A 399 -13.51 20.49 -24.99
CA ILE A 399 -12.90 21.47 -25.92
C ILE A 399 -12.67 20.87 -27.32
N SER A 400 -12.52 19.55 -27.43
CA SER A 400 -12.38 18.88 -28.72
C SER A 400 -13.66 18.83 -29.57
N VAL A 401 -14.82 19.15 -28.98
CA VAL A 401 -16.10 19.20 -29.70
C VAL A 401 -16.18 20.52 -30.47
N ASP A 402 -16.52 20.42 -31.76
CA ASP A 402 -16.66 21.57 -32.66
C ASP A 402 -17.58 22.66 -32.09
N GLU A 403 -17.12 23.92 -32.15
CA GLU A 403 -17.87 25.06 -31.58
C GLU A 403 -19.26 25.21 -32.22
N GLY A 404 -19.43 24.83 -33.50
CA GLY A 404 -20.72 24.84 -34.19
C GLY A 404 -21.77 23.93 -33.52
N GLN A 405 -21.37 22.88 -32.80
CA GLN A 405 -22.30 22.07 -32.00
C GLN A 405 -22.85 22.86 -30.81
N PHE A 406 -22.02 23.71 -30.20
CA PHE A 406 -22.48 24.61 -29.14
C PHE A 406 -23.40 25.68 -29.72
N GLU A 407 -23.03 26.29 -30.84
CA GLU A 407 -23.83 27.33 -31.50
C GLU A 407 -25.20 26.81 -31.96
N ALA A 408 -25.25 25.64 -32.59
CA ALA A 408 -26.49 25.02 -33.03
C ALA A 408 -27.43 24.70 -31.85
N ALA A 409 -26.88 24.18 -30.74
CA ALA A 409 -27.68 23.93 -29.54
C ALA A 409 -28.24 25.22 -28.92
N HIS A 410 -27.45 26.30 -28.90
CA HIS A 410 -27.92 27.61 -28.44
C HIS A 410 -28.97 28.21 -29.38
N ALA A 411 -28.82 28.04 -30.70
CA ALA A 411 -29.81 28.48 -31.69
C ALA A 411 -31.17 27.75 -31.52
N LEU A 412 -31.15 26.50 -31.06
CA LEU A 412 -32.33 25.73 -30.68
C LEU A 412 -32.88 26.07 -29.28
N GLY A 413 -32.34 27.09 -28.62
CA GLY A 413 -32.78 27.56 -27.31
C GLY A 413 -32.39 26.64 -26.14
N PHE A 414 -31.42 25.72 -26.33
CA PHE A 414 -30.95 24.90 -25.22
C PHE A 414 -30.18 25.73 -24.19
N THR A 415 -30.46 25.48 -22.91
CA THR A 415 -29.62 25.94 -21.80
C THR A 415 -28.26 25.25 -21.83
N HIS A 416 -27.22 25.85 -21.22
CA HIS A 416 -25.90 25.23 -21.14
C HIS A 416 -25.94 23.79 -20.61
N LEU A 417 -26.74 23.50 -19.57
CA LEU A 417 -26.86 22.14 -19.04
C LEU A 417 -27.50 21.17 -20.06
N GLN A 418 -28.49 21.64 -20.83
CA GLN A 418 -29.10 20.84 -21.90
C GLN A 418 -28.11 20.62 -23.04
N THR A 419 -27.36 21.65 -23.46
CA THR A 419 -26.29 21.54 -24.45
C THR A 419 -25.23 20.54 -24.03
N MET A 420 -24.75 20.63 -22.78
CA MET A 420 -23.79 19.69 -22.21
C MET A 420 -24.35 18.26 -22.19
N MET A 421 -25.51 18.05 -21.57
CA MET A 421 -26.04 16.69 -21.36
C MET A 421 -26.51 16.00 -22.65
N LYS A 422 -27.02 16.76 -23.63
CA LYS A 422 -27.65 16.19 -24.83
C LYS A 422 -26.73 16.17 -26.06
N VAL A 423 -25.77 17.09 -26.15
CA VAL A 423 -24.96 17.28 -27.36
C VAL A 423 -23.49 17.03 -27.05
N VAL A 424 -22.91 17.77 -26.12
CA VAL A 424 -21.45 17.85 -25.94
C VAL A 424 -20.90 16.68 -25.13
N LEU A 425 -21.45 16.37 -23.96
CA LEU A 425 -20.93 15.32 -23.07
C LEU A 425 -20.93 13.92 -23.69
N PRO A 426 -21.96 13.49 -24.44
CA PRO A 426 -21.91 12.20 -25.13
C PRO A 426 -20.71 12.07 -26.07
N GLN A 427 -20.34 13.16 -26.75
CA GLN A 427 -19.18 13.21 -27.65
C GLN A 427 -17.87 13.31 -26.85
N ALA A 428 -17.81 14.23 -25.88
CA ALA A 428 -16.63 14.44 -25.04
C ALA A 428 -16.23 13.17 -24.28
N ILE A 429 -17.18 12.43 -23.72
CA ILE A 429 -16.93 11.17 -23.02
C ILE A 429 -16.41 10.10 -23.98
N ARG A 430 -16.97 10.01 -25.18
CA ARG A 430 -16.49 9.09 -26.21
C ARG A 430 -15.04 9.42 -26.60
N ASN A 431 -14.76 10.70 -26.85
CA ASN A 431 -13.41 11.18 -27.21
C ASN A 431 -12.41 10.98 -26.05
N SER A 432 -12.89 11.04 -24.81
CA SER A 432 -12.07 10.88 -23.60
C SER A 432 -11.87 9.42 -23.17
N LEU A 433 -12.65 8.48 -23.70
CA LEU A 433 -12.66 7.09 -23.25
C LEU A 433 -11.28 6.43 -23.33
N PRO A 434 -10.48 6.58 -24.41
CA PRO A 434 -9.14 6.00 -24.47
C PRO A 434 -8.20 6.51 -23.36
N ALA A 435 -8.30 7.80 -23.02
CA ALA A 435 -7.51 8.39 -21.95
C ALA A 435 -7.98 7.91 -20.57
N VAL A 436 -9.30 7.79 -20.34
CA VAL A 436 -9.86 7.22 -19.10
C VAL A 436 -9.46 5.74 -18.93
N THR A 437 -9.41 4.97 -20.02
CA THR A 437 -8.87 3.60 -20.01
C THR A 437 -7.42 3.57 -19.56
N ASN A 438 -6.59 4.49 -20.08
CA ASN A 438 -5.20 4.57 -19.67
C ASN A 438 -5.06 4.89 -18.19
N GLU A 439 -5.86 5.80 -17.65
CA GLU A 439 -5.91 6.10 -16.21
C GLU A 439 -6.29 4.86 -15.37
N PHE A 440 -7.21 4.01 -15.84
CA PHE A 440 -7.50 2.74 -15.16
C PHE A 440 -6.29 1.81 -15.10
N ILE A 441 -5.54 1.69 -16.21
CA ILE A 441 -4.32 0.85 -16.26
C ILE A 441 -3.22 1.42 -15.37
N VAL A 442 -3.10 2.75 -15.29
CA VAL A 442 -2.19 3.43 -14.37
C VAL A 442 -2.59 3.13 -12.93
N ASN A 443 -3.87 3.27 -12.58
CA ASN A 443 -4.37 2.99 -11.23
C ASN A 443 -4.08 1.56 -10.77
N ILE A 444 -4.13 0.56 -11.65
CA ILE A 444 -3.77 -0.83 -11.31
C ILE A 444 -2.32 -0.93 -10.82
N LYS A 445 -1.40 -0.16 -11.40
CA LYS A 445 0.00 -0.15 -10.99
C LYS A 445 0.20 0.75 -9.77
N ASP A 446 -0.44 1.90 -9.75
CA ASP A 446 -0.25 2.92 -8.73
C ASP A 446 -0.87 2.52 -7.38
N THR A 447 -1.80 1.57 -7.34
CA THR A 447 -2.26 1.01 -6.04
C THR A 447 -1.11 0.45 -5.20
N SER A 448 -0.01 0.02 -5.82
CA SER A 448 1.19 -0.48 -5.12
C SER A 448 1.78 0.52 -4.13
N VAL A 449 1.62 1.84 -4.37
CA VAL A 449 2.12 2.88 -3.45
C VAL A 449 1.32 2.94 -2.14
N LEU A 450 0.11 2.36 -2.12
CA LEU A 450 -0.73 2.28 -0.92
C LEU A 450 -0.20 1.26 0.11
N SER A 451 0.84 0.49 -0.24
CA SER A 451 1.63 -0.31 0.71
C SER A 451 2.19 0.52 1.87
N VAL A 452 2.41 1.83 1.69
CA VAL A 452 2.87 2.76 2.74
C VAL A 452 1.88 2.87 3.91
N ILE A 453 0.57 2.76 3.63
CA ILE A 453 -0.49 2.68 4.65
C ILE A 453 -0.92 1.23 4.89
N SER A 454 -0.12 0.28 4.39
CA SER A 454 -0.25 -1.16 4.56
C SER A 454 -1.60 -1.71 4.07
N VAL A 455 -2.06 -1.20 2.93
CA VAL A 455 -3.18 -1.78 2.18
C VAL A 455 -2.71 -3.11 1.57
N SER A 456 -3.46 -4.18 1.82
CA SER A 456 -3.10 -5.53 1.36
C SER A 456 -3.46 -5.77 -0.11
N GLU A 457 -2.89 -4.96 -0.99
CA GLU A 457 -2.94 -5.15 -2.44
C GLU A 457 -1.83 -6.10 -2.92
N LEU A 458 -1.65 -6.25 -4.24
CA LEU A 458 -0.78 -7.27 -4.82
C LEU A 458 0.69 -7.08 -4.43
N PHE A 459 1.21 -5.84 -4.48
CA PHE A 459 2.62 -5.57 -4.16
C PHE A 459 2.93 -5.82 -2.67
N PHE A 460 2.10 -5.33 -1.75
CA PHE A 460 2.25 -5.61 -0.32
C PHE A 460 2.11 -7.11 0.01
N SER A 461 1.28 -7.82 -0.74
CA SER A 461 1.19 -9.28 -0.63
C SER A 461 2.49 -9.95 -1.10
N ALA A 462 3.06 -9.47 -2.20
CA ALA A 462 4.35 -9.95 -2.70
C ALA A 462 5.49 -9.72 -1.72
N GLU A 463 5.58 -8.52 -1.10
CA GLU A 463 6.57 -8.23 -0.07
C GLU A 463 6.48 -9.21 1.10
N THR A 464 5.26 -9.57 1.50
CA THR A 464 5.04 -10.56 2.56
C THR A 464 5.54 -11.93 2.15
N VAL A 465 5.17 -12.39 0.95
CA VAL A 465 5.54 -13.71 0.45
C VAL A 465 7.06 -13.81 0.32
N ALA A 466 7.68 -12.81 -0.31
CA ALA A 466 9.12 -12.72 -0.45
C ALA A 466 9.83 -12.68 0.91
N GLY A 467 9.24 -11.97 1.88
CA GLY A 467 9.73 -11.93 3.27
C GLY A 467 9.70 -13.26 4.01
N GLN A 468 8.86 -14.21 3.58
CA GLN A 468 8.67 -15.51 4.23
C GLN A 468 9.42 -16.65 3.56
N ASN A 469 9.44 -16.66 2.22
CA ASN A 469 10.13 -17.69 1.45
C ASN A 469 11.56 -17.30 1.07
N PHE A 470 11.94 -16.04 1.29
CA PHE A 470 13.26 -15.48 0.98
C PHE A 470 13.62 -15.48 -0.51
N GLN A 471 12.65 -15.73 -1.39
CA GLN A 471 12.83 -15.80 -2.84
C GLN A 471 12.31 -14.53 -3.53
N PHE A 472 12.95 -13.40 -3.28
CA PHE A 472 12.54 -12.08 -3.79
C PHE A 472 12.46 -12.01 -5.30
N PHE A 473 13.54 -12.40 -5.98
CA PHE A 473 13.57 -12.38 -7.45
C PHE A 473 12.42 -13.19 -8.03
N HIS A 474 12.22 -14.42 -7.55
CA HIS A 474 11.18 -15.32 -8.02
C HIS A 474 9.76 -14.79 -7.73
N THR A 475 9.50 -14.31 -6.51
CA THR A 475 8.22 -13.75 -6.11
C THR A 475 7.88 -12.48 -6.89
N TYR A 476 8.83 -11.55 -7.02
CA TYR A 476 8.62 -10.32 -7.78
C TYR A 476 8.54 -10.57 -9.29
N LEU A 477 9.24 -11.57 -9.84
CA LEU A 477 9.08 -11.96 -11.23
C LEU A 477 7.66 -12.49 -11.52
N ILE A 478 7.11 -13.31 -10.62
CA ILE A 478 5.71 -13.77 -10.71
C ILE A 478 4.76 -12.57 -10.67
N VAL A 479 4.97 -11.65 -9.73
CA VAL A 479 4.10 -10.47 -9.55
C VAL A 479 4.19 -9.50 -10.71
N CYS A 480 5.38 -9.29 -11.29
CA CYS A 480 5.56 -8.58 -12.56
C CYS A 480 4.75 -9.25 -13.68
N GLY A 481 4.80 -10.59 -13.77
CA GLY A 481 3.97 -11.36 -14.69
C GLY A 481 2.47 -11.14 -14.47
N ILE A 482 2.01 -11.13 -13.20
CA ILE A 482 0.61 -10.87 -12.86
C ILE A 482 0.20 -9.44 -13.28
N TYR A 483 0.97 -8.40 -12.92
CA TYR A 483 0.70 -7.03 -13.37
C TYR A 483 0.66 -6.93 -14.90
N LEU A 484 1.60 -7.58 -15.60
CA LEU A 484 1.62 -7.59 -17.06
C LEU A 484 0.37 -8.27 -17.64
N ILE A 485 -0.02 -9.44 -17.13
CA ILE A 485 -1.22 -10.15 -17.58
C ILE A 485 -2.47 -9.30 -17.34
N LEU A 486 -2.62 -8.70 -16.15
CA LEU A 486 -3.75 -7.83 -15.81
C LEU A 486 -3.84 -6.63 -16.75
N THR A 487 -2.75 -5.87 -16.85
CA THR A 487 -2.71 -4.65 -17.68
C THR A 487 -2.84 -4.97 -19.17
N PHE A 488 -2.22 -6.03 -19.67
CA PHE A 488 -2.35 -6.49 -21.05
C PHE A 488 -3.79 -6.92 -21.38
N THR A 489 -4.41 -7.71 -20.51
CA THR A 489 -5.79 -8.21 -20.68
C THR A 489 -6.78 -7.04 -20.71
N ILE A 490 -6.66 -6.12 -19.75
CA ILE A 490 -7.52 -4.94 -19.67
C ILE A 490 -7.31 -4.03 -20.89
N SER A 491 -6.05 -3.78 -21.28
CA SER A 491 -5.73 -3.00 -22.49
C SER A 491 -6.33 -3.62 -23.75
N ARG A 492 -6.40 -4.95 -23.85
CA ARG A 492 -7.00 -5.63 -25.01
C ARG A 492 -8.52 -5.56 -24.97
N LEU A 493 -9.13 -5.77 -23.81
CA LEU A 493 -10.56 -5.68 -23.61
C LEU A 493 -11.07 -4.27 -23.98
N PHE A 494 -10.42 -3.23 -23.49
CA PHE A 494 -10.82 -1.86 -23.80
C PHE A 494 -10.59 -1.48 -25.27
N ARG A 495 -9.53 -1.95 -25.93
CA ARG A 495 -9.37 -1.76 -27.38
C ARG A 495 -10.50 -2.38 -28.21
N LEU A 496 -11.04 -3.51 -27.76
CA LEU A 496 -12.21 -4.12 -28.42
C LEU A 496 -13.47 -3.27 -28.21
N ILE A 497 -13.65 -2.72 -27.01
CA ILE A 497 -14.74 -1.80 -26.67
C ILE A 497 -14.63 -0.50 -27.49
N GLU A 498 -13.45 0.10 -27.57
CA GLU A 498 -13.15 1.30 -28.36
C GLU A 498 -13.47 1.08 -29.84
N LYS A 499 -12.98 -0.01 -30.44
CA LYS A 499 -13.27 -0.35 -31.84
C LYS A 499 -14.76 -0.54 -32.10
N HIS A 500 -15.51 -1.07 -31.13
CA HIS A 500 -16.96 -1.21 -31.26
C HIS A 500 -17.69 0.14 -31.18
N ILE A 501 -17.23 1.05 -30.30
CA ILE A 501 -17.78 2.39 -30.14
C ILE A 501 -17.47 3.28 -31.36
N ASP A 502 -16.28 3.13 -31.96
CA ASP A 502 -15.85 3.94 -33.10
C ASP A 502 -16.69 3.73 -34.36
N GLY A 503 -17.32 2.56 -34.50
CA GLY A 503 -18.09 2.19 -35.69
C GLY A 503 -17.19 1.88 -36.90
N PRO A 504 -17.77 1.51 -38.04
CA PRO A 504 -16.99 1.23 -39.26
C PRO A 504 -16.32 2.51 -39.77
N LYS A 505 -15.03 2.43 -40.15
CA LYS A 505 -14.20 3.55 -40.65
C LYS A 505 -14.79 4.29 -41.87
N ASN A 506 -15.81 3.74 -42.51
CA ASN A 506 -16.46 4.28 -43.69
C ASN A 506 -17.76 4.99 -43.30
N TYR A 507 -17.67 6.13 -42.63
CA TYR A 507 -18.79 7.08 -42.64
C TYR A 507 -18.65 7.93 -43.91
N ASN A 508 -19.28 7.49 -45.00
CA ASN A 508 -19.53 8.40 -46.11
C ASN A 508 -20.49 9.47 -45.58
N VAL A 509 -19.96 10.67 -45.37
CA VAL A 509 -20.80 11.86 -45.27
C VAL A 509 -21.63 11.84 -46.55
N MET A 510 -22.95 11.64 -46.45
CA MET A 510 -23.82 11.86 -47.60
C MET A 510 -23.64 13.33 -47.99
N SER A 511 -22.75 13.58 -48.95
CA SER A 511 -22.72 14.85 -49.66
C SER A 511 -24.11 15.06 -50.22
N ASN A 512 -24.67 16.24 -49.95
CA ASN A 512 -26.00 16.66 -50.33
C ASN A 512 -26.40 16.09 -51.70
N GLN A 513 -27.37 15.17 -51.72
CA GLN A 513 -27.99 14.68 -52.96
C GLN A 513 -28.65 15.82 -53.78
N MET A 514 -28.76 17.03 -53.24
CA MET A 514 -29.21 18.23 -53.97
C MET A 514 -28.15 18.84 -54.90
N GLN A 515 -26.84 18.63 -54.68
CA GLN A 515 -25.81 19.15 -55.60
C GLN A 515 -25.55 18.24 -56.82
N ALA A 516 -26.02 16.99 -56.79
CA ALA A 516 -25.88 16.06 -57.92
C ALA A 516 -26.98 16.21 -58.98
N VAL A 517 -28.07 16.93 -58.69
CA VAL A 517 -29.18 17.09 -59.64
C VAL A 517 -28.95 18.28 -60.59
N ASP A 518 -28.33 19.37 -60.13
CA ASP A 518 -28.09 20.55 -60.98
C ASP A 518 -26.96 20.33 -62.00
N ALA A 519 -25.93 19.54 -61.67
CA ALA A 519 -24.86 19.22 -62.61
C ALA A 519 -25.30 18.32 -63.79
N SER A 520 -26.47 17.67 -63.69
CA SER A 520 -27.03 16.85 -64.77
C SER A 520 -27.95 17.61 -65.72
N LYS A 521 -28.35 18.84 -65.37
CA LYS A 521 -29.17 19.71 -66.23
C LYS A 521 -28.33 20.68 -67.07
N GLU A 522 -27.15 21.07 -66.63
CA GLU A 522 -26.25 21.92 -67.42
C GLU A 522 -25.45 21.15 -68.49
N ALA A 523 -25.39 19.82 -68.41
CA ALA A 523 -24.69 18.99 -69.40
C ALA A 523 -25.54 18.63 -70.64
N ASN A 524 -26.79 19.07 -70.70
CA ASN A 524 -27.75 18.72 -71.77
C ASN A 524 -28.38 19.95 -72.47
N ASN A 525 -27.71 21.10 -72.48
CA ASN A 525 -28.06 22.23 -73.36
C ASN A 525 -26.83 22.77 -74.08
#